data_AF-A0A1F5GFK0-F1
#
_entry.id   AF-A0A1F5GFK0-F1
#
_cell.length_a   1.000
_cell.length_b   1.000
_cell.length_c   1.000
_cell.angle_alpha   90.00
_cell.angle_beta   90.00
_cell.angle_gamma   90.00
#
_symmetry.space_group_name_H-M   'P 1'
#
loop_
_entity.id
_entity.type
_entity.pdbx_description
1 polymer ?
#
loop_
_entity_poly.entity_id
_entity_poly.type
_entity_poly.pdbx_seq_one_letter_code
_entity_poly.pdbx_strand_id
1 'polypeptide(L)'
;MREHDLPHSAEPIRGEWRVGSWNVRQEELSFGVVFAGKKISKKDRTALETITMLLITACKLEKSDSVTKEGSLSSQLRANEWLNGVFSEND
;
A
#
# COMPACT_ATOMS: atom_id res chain seq x y z
N MET A 1 -34.98 0.05 -17.81
CA MET A 1 -33.88 -0.34 -16.90
C MET A 1 -32.74 0.61 -17.17
N ARG A 2 -32.28 1.37 -16.16
CA ARG A 2 -31.02 2.10 -16.27
C ARG A 2 -29.96 1.17 -15.70
N GLU A 3 -29.07 0.71 -16.55
CA GLU A 3 -27.84 0.03 -16.18
C GLU A 3 -27.05 1.02 -15.31
N HIS A 4 -27.02 0.76 -13.99
CA HIS A 4 -26.11 1.43 -13.08
C HIS A 4 -24.73 0.80 -13.27
N ASP A 5 -24.08 1.10 -14.39
CA ASP A 5 -22.63 1.03 -14.48
C ASP A 5 -22.09 2.18 -13.64
N LEU A 6 -22.02 1.95 -12.33
CA LEU A 6 -21.11 2.71 -11.49
C LEU A 6 -19.73 2.51 -12.10
N PRO A 7 -19.01 3.57 -12.51
CA PRO A 7 -17.59 3.40 -12.75
C PRO A 7 -17.04 2.88 -11.43
N HIS A 8 -16.41 1.70 -11.46
CA HIS A 8 -15.37 1.37 -10.49
C HIS A 8 -14.35 2.51 -10.65
N SER A 9 -14.55 3.61 -9.94
CA SER A 9 -13.60 4.70 -9.86
C SER A 9 -12.44 4.09 -9.12
N ALA A 10 -11.54 3.45 -9.88
CA ALA A 10 -10.31 2.92 -9.35
C ALA A 10 -9.66 4.07 -8.58
N GLU A 11 -9.51 3.89 -7.27
CA GLU A 11 -8.89 4.91 -6.44
C GLU A 11 -7.53 5.26 -7.07
N PRO A 12 -7.16 6.55 -7.12
CA PRO A 12 -5.91 6.96 -7.73
C PRO A 12 -4.75 6.26 -7.02
N ILE A 13 -3.97 5.48 -7.81
CA ILE A 13 -2.78 4.81 -7.29
C ILE A 13 -1.75 5.86 -6.91
N ARG A 14 -1.34 5.86 -5.64
CA ARG A 14 -0.35 6.77 -5.07
C ARG A 14 1.06 6.18 -5.08
N GLY A 15 1.17 4.86 -4.99
CA GLY A 15 2.45 4.14 -5.01
C GLY A 15 2.29 2.68 -5.42
N GLU A 16 3.33 2.12 -6.04
CA GLU A 16 3.39 0.71 -6.43
C GLU A 16 4.82 0.19 -6.27
N TRP A 17 4.96 -0.96 -5.60
CA TRP A 17 6.25 -1.58 -5.29
C TRP A 17 6.21 -3.08 -5.55
N ARG A 18 7.36 -3.66 -5.87
CA ARG A 18 7.52 -5.10 -6.01
C ARG A 18 8.47 -5.62 -4.94
N VAL A 19 8.00 -6.55 -4.12
CA VAL A 19 8.79 -7.17 -3.06
C VAL A 19 8.81 -8.68 -3.27
N GLY A 20 9.88 -9.18 -3.90
CA GLY A 20 9.93 -10.56 -4.38
C GLY A 20 8.80 -10.86 -5.39
N SER A 21 7.93 -11.81 -5.04
CA SER A 21 6.78 -12.19 -5.88
C SER A 21 5.50 -11.41 -5.59
N TRP A 22 5.56 -10.40 -4.72
CA TRP A 22 4.40 -9.59 -4.32
C TRP A 22 4.43 -8.21 -4.98
N ASN A 23 3.28 -7.77 -5.47
CA ASN A 23 3.05 -6.39 -5.87
C ASN A 23 2.24 -5.71 -4.75
N VAL A 24 2.76 -4.61 -4.23
CA VAL A 24 2.14 -3.80 -3.19
C VAL A 24 1.70 -2.50 -3.83
N ARG A 25 0.45 -2.10 -3.63
CA ARG A 25 -0.13 -0.86 -4.16
C ARG A 25 -0.69 -0.04 -3.02
N GLN A 26 -0.42 1.25 -3.04
CA GLN A 26 -1.11 2.24 -2.22
C GLN A 26 -2.18 2.91 -3.07
N GLU A 27 -3.42 2.75 -2.65
CA GLU A 27 -4.60 3.43 -3.18
C GLU A 27 -4.88 4.67 -2.31
N GLU A 28 -6.00 5.36 -2.53
CA GLU A 28 -6.26 6.64 -1.86
C GLU A 28 -6.48 6.45 -0.36
N LEU A 29 -7.15 5.36 0.05
CA LEU A 29 -7.42 5.06 1.46
C LEU A 29 -6.99 3.64 1.89
N SER A 30 -6.45 2.85 0.96
CA SER A 30 -6.13 1.44 1.16
C SER A 30 -4.73 1.06 0.68
N PHE A 31 -4.28 -0.11 1.14
CA PHE A 31 -3.15 -0.81 0.56
C PHE A 31 -3.63 -2.15 0.00
N GLY A 32 -3.29 -2.39 -1.27
CA GLY A 32 -3.50 -3.67 -1.95
C GLY A 32 -2.20 -4.47 -1.98
N VAL A 33 -2.29 -5.79 -1.72
CA VAL A 33 -1.14 -6.71 -1.84
C VAL A 33 -1.56 -7.90 -2.70
N VAL A 34 -0.87 -8.08 -3.82
CA VAL A 34 -1.20 -9.10 -4.82
C VAL A 34 -0.01 -10.02 -5.07
N PHE A 35 -0.23 -11.33 -5.00
CA PHE A 35 0.78 -12.32 -5.35
C PHE A 35 0.87 -12.49 -6.87
N ALA A 36 2.06 -12.31 -7.44
CA ALA A 36 2.32 -12.45 -8.88
C ALA A 36 3.14 -13.73 -9.23
N GLY A 37 3.40 -14.61 -8.26
CA GLY A 37 4.12 -15.86 -8.47
C GLY A 37 3.24 -17.02 -8.93
N LYS A 38 3.85 -18.08 -9.47
CA LYS A 38 3.13 -19.31 -9.86
C LYS A 38 2.68 -20.16 -8.67
N LYS A 39 3.50 -20.20 -7.61
CA LYS A 39 3.25 -20.94 -6.36
C LYS A 39 3.93 -20.20 -5.21
N ILE A 40 3.30 -20.19 -4.05
CA ILE A 40 3.85 -19.57 -2.83
C ILE A 40 4.95 -20.46 -2.25
N SER A 41 6.17 -19.92 -2.15
CA SER A 41 7.29 -20.54 -1.43
C SER A 41 7.38 -20.05 0.03
N LYS A 42 8.28 -20.66 0.82
CA LYS A 42 8.57 -20.17 2.18
C LYS A 42 9.13 -18.73 2.16
N LYS A 43 9.98 -18.40 1.19
CA LYS A 43 10.53 -17.04 1.02
C LYS A 43 9.42 -16.02 0.76
N ASP A 44 8.42 -16.38 -0.04
CA ASP A 44 7.28 -15.50 -0.34
C ASP A 44 6.40 -15.26 0.89
N ARG A 45 6.25 -16.25 1.78
CA ARG A 45 5.53 -16.07 3.06
C ARG A 45 6.24 -15.09 3.98
N THR A 46 7.56 -15.24 4.13
CA THR A 46 8.36 -14.30 4.92
C THR A 46 8.30 -12.89 4.35
N ALA A 47 8.37 -12.75 3.02
CA ALA A 47 8.19 -11.46 2.36
C ALA A 47 6.81 -10.84 2.67
N LEU A 48 5.74 -11.64 2.64
CA LEU A 48 4.39 -11.16 2.98
C LEU A 48 4.29 -10.70 4.44
N GLU A 49 4.89 -11.42 5.38
CA GLU A 49 4.95 -11.04 6.80
C GLU A 49 5.65 -9.68 6.97
N THR A 50 6.79 -9.49 6.30
CA THR A 50 7.52 -8.22 6.29
C THR A 50 6.70 -7.09 5.69
N ILE A 51 6.10 -7.28 4.50
CA ILE A 51 5.22 -6.30 3.85
C ILE A 51 4.10 -5.90 4.80
N THR A 52 3.43 -6.87 5.43
CA THR A 52 2.31 -6.61 6.33
C THR A 52 2.74 -5.76 7.53
N MET A 53 3.89 -6.04 8.15
CA MET A 53 4.40 -5.23 9.25
C MET A 53 4.73 -3.80 8.82
N LEU A 54 5.33 -3.62 7.63
CA LEU A 54 5.65 -2.30 7.10
C LEU A 54 4.38 -1.48 6.84
N LEU A 55 3.34 -2.09 6.25
CA LEU A 55 2.06 -1.42 6.02
C LEU A 55 1.35 -1.04 7.32
N ILE A 56 1.36 -1.91 8.34
CA ILE A 56 0.81 -1.58 9.68
C ILE A 56 1.55 -0.39 10.28
N THR A 57 2.87 -0.33 10.08
CA THR A 57 3.71 0.75 10.59
C THR A 57 3.40 2.06 9.88
N ALA A 58 3.30 2.03 8.56
CA ALA A 58 2.89 3.17 7.74
C ALA A 58 1.52 3.72 8.19
N CYS A 59 0.52 2.86 8.42
CA CYS A 59 -0.80 3.26 8.92
C CYS A 59 -0.77 3.84 10.35
N LYS A 60 0.23 3.48 11.17
CA LYS A 60 0.39 4.03 12.53
C LYS A 60 1.02 5.42 12.50
N LEU A 61 1.92 5.69 11.54
CA LEU A 61 2.45 7.04 11.32
C LEU A 61 1.33 8.04 11.02
N GLU A 62 0.23 7.59 10.40
CA GLU A 62 -0.92 8.44 10.11
C GLU A 62 -1.71 8.89 11.35
N LYS A 63 -1.64 8.16 12.46
CA LYS A 63 -2.43 8.43 13.68
C LYS A 63 -1.82 9.46 14.63
N SER A 64 -0.57 9.88 14.40
CA SER A 64 0.13 10.81 15.30
C SER A 64 -0.22 12.29 15.09
N ASP A 65 -0.92 12.64 14.02
CA ASP A 65 -1.34 14.02 13.76
C ASP A 65 -2.82 14.23 14.05
N SER A 66 -3.10 15.23 14.88
CA SER A 66 -4.44 15.74 15.16
C SER A 66 -5.18 16.06 13.86
N VAL A 67 -6.26 15.31 13.62
CA VAL A 67 -7.03 15.27 12.37
C VAL A 67 -7.60 16.64 11.99
N THR A 68 -6.87 17.35 11.14
CA THR A 68 -7.44 18.32 10.19
C THR A 68 -7.36 17.70 8.80
N LYS A 69 -8.26 18.05 7.88
CA LYS A 69 -8.31 17.45 6.53
C LYS A 69 -7.01 17.66 5.72
N GLU A 70 -6.22 18.68 6.03
CA GLU A 70 -4.87 18.88 5.50
C GLU A 70 -3.86 17.86 6.07
N GLY A 71 -4.08 17.38 7.30
CA GLY A 71 -3.28 16.34 7.94
C GLY A 71 -3.39 14.98 7.26
N SER A 72 -4.56 14.58 6.74
CA SER A 72 -4.73 13.25 6.13
C SER A 72 -3.93 13.09 4.83
N LEU A 73 -3.91 14.11 3.97
CA LEU A 73 -3.07 14.13 2.76
C LEU A 73 -1.57 14.11 3.11
N SER A 74 -1.18 14.82 4.18
CA SER A 74 0.21 14.82 4.66
C SER A 74 0.67 13.47 5.23
N SER A 75 -0.23 12.73 5.89
CA SER A 75 0.03 11.42 6.47
C SER A 75 0.22 10.35 5.40
N GLN A 76 -0.64 10.36 4.37
CA GLN A 76 -0.55 9.45 3.24
C GLN A 76 0.71 9.67 2.41
N LEU A 77 1.10 10.94 2.20
CA LEU A 77 2.33 11.29 1.51
C LEU A 77 3.56 10.79 2.28
N ARG A 78 3.59 10.96 3.62
CA ARG A 78 4.66 10.45 4.47
C ARG A 78 4.74 8.92 4.49
N ALA A 79 3.59 8.24 4.51
CA ALA A 79 3.54 6.78 4.38
C ALA A 79 4.13 6.33 3.03
N ASN A 80 3.78 7.02 1.95
CA ASN A 80 4.31 6.74 0.61
C ASN A 80 5.82 7.00 0.52
N GLU A 81 6.31 8.17 0.97
CA GLU A 81 7.73 8.51 1.01
C GLU A 81 8.54 7.51 1.83
N TRP A 82 8.02 7.10 2.99
CA TRP A 82 8.67 6.10 3.84
C TRP A 82 8.69 4.73 3.18
N LEU A 83 7.57 4.27 2.60
CA LEU A 83 7.51 2.99 1.89
C LEU A 83 8.41 3.02 0.64
N ASN A 84 8.53 4.15 -0.06
CA ASN A 84 9.49 4.32 -1.16
C ASN A 84 10.93 4.13 -0.66
N GLY A 85 11.31 4.75 0.45
CA GLY A 85 12.64 4.54 1.05
C GLY A 85 12.88 3.07 1.37
N VAL A 86 11.97 2.46 2.14
CA VAL A 86 12.11 1.07 2.60
C VAL A 86 12.13 0.07 1.45
N PHE A 87 11.20 0.16 0.48
CA PHE A 87 11.12 -0.81 -0.59
C PHE A 87 12.18 -0.59 -1.68
N SER A 88 12.61 0.65 -1.92
CA SER A 88 13.66 0.93 -2.93
C SER A 88 15.07 0.61 -2.43
N GLU A 89 15.31 0.57 -1.12
CA GLU A 89 16.59 0.11 -0.55
C GLU A 89 16.75 -1.43 -0.58
N ASN A 90 15.69 -2.18 -0.92
CA ASN A 90 15.67 -3.64 -0.92
C ASN A 90 15.73 -4.28 -2.34
N ASP A 91 15.90 -3.47 -3.40
CA ASP A 91 16.15 -3.91 -4.78
C ASP A 91 17.66 -3.93 -5.08
#